data_AF-A0A7V4Q8A7-F1
#
_entry.id   AF-A0A7V4Q8A7-F1
#
_cell.length_a   1.000
_cell.length_b   1.000
_cell.length_c   1.000
_cell.angle_alpha   90.00
_cell.angle_beta   90.00
_cell.angle_gamma   90.00
#
_symmetry.space_group_name_H-M   'P 1'
#
loop_
_entity.id
_entity.type
_entity.pdbx_description
1 polymer ?
#
loop_
_entity_poly.entity_id
_entity_poly.type
_entity_poly.pdbx_seq_one_letter_code
_entity_poly.pdbx_strand_id
1 'polypeptide(L)'
;RMAREGIYDIIKVQAAATIAVFLMGRTLLTMAGIGVVYLPLLYIDVVGVGLQVVFLGIINIYLYLDRRGRALFLTGLFALLNLLFSIVSIYLGPYFYGYGFAGSLCVTILCGMFLLDRDLERLEYKTFMLQ
;
A
#
# COMPACT_ATOMS: atom_id res chain seq x y z
N ARG A 1 11.24 18.52 10.95
CA ARG A 1 10.38 19.34 10.06
C ARG A 1 10.29 18.72 8.66
N MET A 2 11.41 18.49 7.96
CA MET A 2 11.42 17.90 6.61
C MET A 2 10.61 16.59 6.45
N ALA A 3 10.74 15.62 7.37
CA ALA A 3 10.00 14.35 7.25
C ALA A 3 8.46 14.52 7.32
N ARG A 4 7.98 15.48 8.11
CA ARG A 4 6.55 15.75 8.25
C ARG A 4 6.00 16.43 6.99
N GLU A 5 6.74 17.38 6.43
CA GLU A 5 6.38 18.05 5.17
C GLU A 5 6.34 17.08 3.99
N GLY A 6 7.33 16.18 3.87
CA GLY A 6 7.36 15.18 2.81
C GLY A 6 6.14 14.24 2.85
N ILE A 7 5.72 13.78 4.04
CA ILE A 7 4.51 12.97 4.20
C ILE A 7 3.26 13.75 3.79
N TYR A 8 3.15 15.03 4.18
CA TYR A 8 2.02 15.87 3.77
C TYR A 8 1.95 16.08 2.26
N ASP A 9 3.09 16.27 1.59
CA ASP A 9 3.11 16.47 0.15
C ASP A 9 2.75 15.18 -0.60
N ILE A 10 3.21 14.02 -0.14
CA ILE A 10 2.79 12.73 -0.68
C ILE A 10 1.27 12.55 -0.57
N ILE A 11 0.70 12.84 0.61
CA ILE A 11 -0.75 12.72 0.84
C ILE A 11 -1.52 13.67 -0.07
N LYS A 12 -1.07 14.92 -0.22
CA LYS A 12 -1.73 15.89 -1.12
C LYS A 12 -1.73 15.41 -2.57
N VAL A 13 -0.58 14.94 -3.06
CA VAL A 13 -0.45 14.45 -4.43
C VAL A 13 -1.33 13.22 -4.64
N GLN A 14 -1.34 12.27 -3.71
CA GLN A 14 -2.20 11.09 -3.78
C GLN A 14 -3.69 11.45 -3.74
N ALA A 15 -4.09 12.39 -2.89
CA ALA A 15 -5.47 12.86 -2.81
C ALA A 15 -5.91 13.57 -4.10
N ALA A 16 -5.05 14.45 -4.65
CA ALA A 16 -5.31 15.12 -5.91
C ALA A 16 -5.43 14.13 -7.07
N ALA A 17 -4.52 13.15 -7.14
CA ALA A 17 -4.56 12.08 -8.13
C ALA A 17 -5.84 11.24 -7.99
N THR A 18 -6.22 10.90 -6.77
CA THR A 18 -7.46 10.14 -6.48
C THR A 18 -8.69 10.89 -6.97
N ILE A 19 -8.82 12.19 -6.65
CA ILE A 19 -9.94 13.02 -7.11
C ILE A 19 -9.95 13.13 -8.64
N ALA A 20 -8.79 13.37 -9.25
CA ALA A 20 -8.67 13.45 -10.71
C ALA A 20 -9.11 12.15 -11.40
N VAL A 21 -8.68 11.00 -10.91
CA VAL A 21 -9.07 9.69 -11.47
C VAL A 21 -10.55 9.41 -11.23
N PHE A 22 -11.12 9.81 -10.08
CA PHE A 22 -12.55 9.65 -9.84
C PHE A 22 -13.40 10.46 -10.82
N LEU A 23 -13.02 11.71 -11.09
CA LEU A 23 -13.67 12.61 -12.05
C LEU A 23 -13.53 12.10 -13.49
N MET A 24 -12.34 11.62 -13.85
CA MET A 24 -12.02 11.19 -15.21
C MET A 24 -12.22 9.69 -15.45
N GLY A 25 -12.68 8.93 -14.44
CA GLY A 25 -12.63 7.47 -14.45
C GLY A 25 -13.33 6.85 -15.65
N ARG A 26 -14.53 7.34 -15.99
CA ARG A 26 -15.27 6.84 -17.16
C ARG A 26 -14.52 7.14 -18.47
N THR A 27 -13.99 8.35 -18.61
CA THR A 27 -13.22 8.79 -19.77
C THR A 27 -11.96 7.95 -19.94
N LEU A 28 -11.23 7.71 -18.85
CA LEU A 28 -10.03 6.86 -18.82
C LEU A 28 -10.35 5.43 -19.28
N LEU A 29 -11.44 4.83 -18.78
CA LEU A 29 -11.87 3.50 -19.20
C LEU A 29 -12.22 3.46 -20.68
N THR A 30 -13.02 4.42 -21.17
CA THR A 30 -13.41 4.47 -22.58
C THR A 30 -12.22 4.71 -23.51
N MET A 31 -11.26 5.54 -23.10
CA MET A 31 -10.03 5.79 -23.86
C MET A 31 -9.14 4.55 -23.91
N ALA A 32 -9.13 3.75 -22.85
CA ALA A 32 -8.43 2.47 -22.79
C ALA A 32 -9.17 1.32 -23.52
N GLY A 33 -10.36 1.57 -24.07
CA GLY A 33 -11.19 0.53 -24.69
C GLY A 33 -11.80 -0.48 -23.71
N ILE A 34 -11.83 -0.14 -22.41
CA ILE A 34 -12.34 -0.99 -21.33
C ILE A 34 -13.81 -0.66 -21.07
N GLY A 35 -14.63 -1.71 -20.91
CA GLY A 35 -16.06 -1.55 -20.61
C GLY A 35 -16.31 -0.82 -19.29
N VAL A 36 -17.31 0.05 -19.24
CA VAL A 36 -17.67 0.84 -18.03
C VAL A 36 -18.09 -0.04 -16.84
N VAL A 37 -18.33 -1.34 -17.07
CA VAL A 37 -18.58 -2.33 -16.00
C VAL A 37 -17.42 -2.43 -14.99
N TYR A 38 -16.18 -2.09 -15.39
CA TYR A 38 -15.00 -2.11 -14.52
C TYR A 38 -14.79 -0.80 -13.75
N LEU A 39 -15.71 0.16 -13.83
CA LEU A 39 -15.61 1.42 -13.08
C LEU A 39 -15.50 1.21 -11.56
N PRO A 40 -16.26 0.30 -10.92
CA PRO A 40 -16.10 0.02 -9.49
C PRO A 40 -14.71 -0.53 -9.14
N LEU A 41 -14.15 -1.36 -10.02
CA LEU A 41 -12.79 -1.90 -9.86
C LEU A 41 -11.75 -0.77 -9.85
N LEU A 42 -11.84 0.16 -10.80
CA LEU A 42 -10.97 1.34 -10.84
C LEU A 42 -11.03 2.12 -9.52
N TYR A 43 -12.23 2.36 -8.98
CA TYR A 43 -12.38 3.10 -7.73
C TYR A 43 -11.78 2.37 -6.53
N ILE A 44 -11.94 1.05 -6.44
CA ILE A 44 -11.33 0.23 -5.40
C ILE A 44 -9.80 0.29 -5.51
N ASP A 45 -9.25 0.13 -6.71
CA ASP A 45 -7.81 0.14 -6.93
C ASP A 45 -7.18 1.51 -6.62
N VAL A 46 -7.83 2.61 -7.00
CA VAL A 46 -7.35 3.96 -6.68
C VAL A 46 -7.28 4.20 -5.18
N VAL A 47 -8.29 3.74 -4.43
CA VAL A 47 -8.25 3.79 -2.96
C VAL A 47 -7.16 2.86 -2.41
N GLY A 48 -7.02 1.66 -3.00
CA GLY A 48 -5.97 0.71 -2.65
C GLY A 48 -4.56 1.26 -2.85
N VAL A 49 -4.31 2.04 -3.91
CA VAL A 49 -3.04 2.73 -4.13
C VAL A 49 -2.73 3.70 -2.98
N GLY A 50 -3.75 4.33 -2.38
CA GLY A 50 -3.57 5.14 -1.16
C GLY A 50 -2.97 4.32 0.00
N LEU A 51 -3.44 3.09 0.21
CA LEU A 51 -2.83 2.15 1.17
C LEU A 51 -1.42 1.73 0.72
N GLN A 52 -1.21 1.52 -0.58
CA GLN A 52 0.10 1.16 -1.11
C GLN A 52 1.15 2.24 -0.85
N VAL A 53 0.78 3.53 -0.89
CA VAL A 53 1.68 4.63 -0.55
C VAL A 53 2.13 4.54 0.91
N VAL A 54 1.24 4.18 1.83
CA VAL A 54 1.59 3.93 3.25
C VAL A 54 2.57 2.77 3.36
N PHE A 55 2.30 1.67 2.64
CA PHE A 55 3.19 0.52 2.60
C PHE A 55 4.59 0.88 2.06
N LEU A 56 4.66 1.72 1.02
CA LEU A 56 5.91 2.25 0.48
C LEU A 56 6.68 3.06 1.54
N GLY A 57 5.96 3.85 2.35
CA GLY A 57 6.53 4.58 3.48
C GLY A 57 7.20 3.66 4.50
N ILE A 58 6.55 2.55 4.86
CA ILE A 58 7.10 1.54 5.78
C ILE A 58 8.36 0.89 5.18
N ILE A 59 8.32 0.50 3.90
CA ILE A 59 9.49 -0.07 3.22
C ILE A 59 10.65 0.95 3.22
N ASN A 60 10.36 2.23 2.93
CA ASN A 60 11.37 3.27 2.89
C ASN A 60 12.05 3.42 4.26
N ILE A 61 11.29 3.40 5.36
CA ILE A 61 11.86 3.42 6.71
C ILE A 61 12.77 2.20 6.94
N TYR A 62 12.36 0.99 6.52
CA TYR A 62 13.22 -0.19 6.66
C TYR A 62 14.50 -0.12 5.82
N LEU A 63 14.42 0.43 4.61
CA LEU A 63 15.59 0.66 3.76
C LEU A 63 16.50 1.74 4.34
N TYR A 64 15.93 2.78 4.96
CA TYR A 64 16.67 3.82 5.67
C TYR A 64 17.42 3.26 6.88
N LEU A 65 16.82 2.33 7.62
CA LEU A 65 17.46 1.61 8.72
C LEU A 65 18.43 0.50 8.25
N ASP A 66 18.70 0.39 6.94
CA ASP A 66 19.48 -0.66 6.27
C ASP A 66 19.05 -2.10 6.60
N ARG A 67 17.79 -2.27 7.03
CA ARG A 67 17.17 -3.57 7.36
C ARG A 67 16.57 -4.22 6.10
N ARG A 68 17.39 -4.42 5.07
CA ARG A 68 16.97 -4.93 3.75
C ARG A 68 16.19 -6.25 3.82
N GLY A 69 16.54 -7.14 4.74
CA GLY A 69 15.83 -8.40 4.94
C GLY A 69 14.36 -8.22 5.37
N ARG A 70 14.06 -7.21 6.20
CA ARG A 70 12.67 -6.89 6.59
C ARG A 70 11.88 -6.34 5.41
N ALA A 71 12.48 -5.43 4.64
CA ALA A 71 11.86 -4.87 3.44
C ALA A 71 11.54 -5.95 2.38
N LEU A 72 12.45 -6.90 2.18
CA LEU A 72 12.23 -8.05 1.30
C LEU A 72 11.12 -8.96 1.82
N PHE A 73 11.11 -9.26 3.12
CA PHE A 73 10.07 -10.06 3.73
C PHE A 73 8.68 -9.44 3.58
N LEU A 74 8.53 -8.14 3.87
CA LEU A 74 7.26 -7.42 3.71
C LEU A 74 6.79 -7.40 2.25
N THR A 75 7.69 -7.12 1.31
CA THR A 75 7.36 -7.11 -0.13
C THR A 75 6.97 -8.50 -0.62
N GLY A 76 7.69 -9.54 -0.18
CA GLY A 76 7.35 -10.94 -0.49
C GLY A 76 6.02 -11.37 0.10
N LEU A 77 5.74 -10.98 1.34
CA LEU A 77 4.46 -11.21 2.01
C LEU A 77 3.31 -10.55 1.24
N PHE A 78 3.48 -9.28 0.84
CA PHE A 78 2.50 -8.57 0.03
C PHE A 78 2.27 -9.29 -1.31
N ALA A 79 3.33 -9.65 -2.03
CA ALA A 79 3.21 -10.33 -3.32
C ALA A 79 2.45 -11.67 -3.20
N LEU A 80 2.77 -12.47 -2.18
CA LEU A 80 2.13 -13.75 -1.94
C LEU A 80 0.65 -13.58 -1.55
N LEU A 81 0.35 -12.71 -0.59
CA LEU A 81 -1.03 -12.45 -0.16
C LEU A 81 -1.87 -11.85 -1.30
N ASN A 82 -1.30 -10.92 -2.06
CA ASN A 82 -1.97 -10.31 -3.21
C ASN A 82 -2.31 -11.37 -4.26
N LEU A 83 -1.40 -12.30 -4.55
CA LEU A 83 -1.65 -13.40 -5.48
C LEU A 83 -2.76 -14.32 -4.96
N LEU A 84 -2.66 -14.78 -3.70
CA LEU A 84 -3.68 -15.67 -3.11
C LEU A 84 -5.05 -15.01 -3.07
N PHE A 85 -5.13 -13.77 -2.59
CA PHE A 85 -6.41 -13.07 -2.50
C PHE A 85 -6.96 -12.70 -3.86
N SER A 86 -6.12 -12.39 -4.85
CA SER A 86 -6.59 -12.16 -6.23
C SER A 86 -7.19 -13.43 -6.82
N ILE A 87 -6.57 -14.59 -6.62
CA ILE A 87 -7.14 -15.88 -7.05
C ILE A 87 -8.50 -16.10 -6.40
N VAL A 88 -8.60 -15.90 -5.08
CA VAL A 88 -9.87 -16.03 -4.36
C VAL A 88 -10.93 -15.06 -4.90
N SER A 89 -10.58 -13.78 -5.07
CA SER A 89 -11.46 -12.77 -5.68
C SER A 89 -11.97 -13.18 -7.07
N ILE A 90 -11.14 -13.86 -7.87
CA ILE A 90 -11.56 -14.36 -9.19
C ILE A 90 -12.61 -15.46 -9.08
N TYR A 91 -12.48 -16.37 -8.12
CA TYR A 91 -13.49 -17.40 -7.89
C TYR A 91 -14.81 -16.84 -7.34
N LEU A 92 -14.78 -15.76 -6.55
CA LEU A 92 -15.99 -15.10 -6.03
C LEU A 92 -16.73 -14.28 -7.10
N GLY A 93 -16.10 -14.00 -8.23
CA GLY A 93 -16.70 -13.37 -9.40
C GLY A 93 -16.37 -11.87 -9.56
N PRO A 94 -16.88 -11.24 -10.63
CA PRO A 94 -16.42 -9.94 -11.11
C PRO A 94 -16.60 -8.77 -10.12
N TYR A 95 -17.57 -8.89 -9.21
CA TYR A 95 -17.84 -7.87 -8.20
C TYR A 95 -16.76 -7.81 -7.10
N PHE A 96 -15.98 -8.87 -6.91
CA PHE A 96 -14.95 -8.95 -5.87
C PHE A 96 -13.54 -8.64 -6.39
N TYR A 97 -13.40 -8.21 -7.65
CA TYR A 97 -12.13 -7.75 -8.18
C TYR A 97 -11.62 -6.52 -7.40
N GLY A 98 -10.29 -6.43 -7.24
CA GLY A 98 -9.62 -5.34 -6.51
C GLY A 98 -9.60 -5.52 -4.97
N TYR A 99 -10.58 -6.22 -4.38
CA TYR A 99 -10.62 -6.44 -2.93
C TYR A 99 -9.43 -7.25 -2.41
N GLY A 100 -8.91 -8.19 -3.20
CA GLY A 100 -7.71 -8.94 -2.83
C GLY A 100 -6.46 -8.08 -2.71
N PHE A 101 -6.33 -7.05 -3.54
CA PHE A 101 -5.25 -6.07 -3.47
C PHE A 101 -5.37 -5.20 -2.22
N ALA A 102 -6.54 -4.60 -1.97
CA ALA A 102 -6.76 -3.81 -0.76
C ALA A 102 -6.57 -4.64 0.52
N GLY A 103 -7.08 -5.87 0.55
CA GLY A 103 -6.94 -6.78 1.68
C GLY A 103 -5.50 -7.20 1.97
N SER A 104 -4.73 -7.54 0.93
CA SER A 104 -3.33 -7.91 1.08
C SER A 104 -2.46 -6.74 1.57
N LEU A 105 -2.74 -5.51 1.11
CA LEU A 105 -2.11 -4.29 1.62
C LEU A 105 -2.43 -4.06 3.10
N CYS A 106 -3.69 -4.15 3.51
CA CYS A 106 -4.07 -4.00 4.92
C CYS A 106 -3.28 -4.96 5.82
N VAL A 107 -3.24 -6.25 5.47
CA VAL A 107 -2.51 -7.25 6.25
C VAL A 107 -1.01 -6.93 6.30
N THR A 108 -0.42 -6.54 5.16
CA THR A 108 1.02 -6.27 5.09
C THR A 108 1.41 -4.99 5.83
N ILE A 109 0.57 -3.95 5.78
CA ILE A 109 0.77 -2.71 6.53
C ILE A 109 0.72 -2.97 8.03
N LEU A 110 -0.29 -3.69 8.51
CA LEU A 110 -0.40 -4.05 9.93
C LEU A 110 0.80 -4.85 10.40
N CYS A 111 1.23 -5.85 9.61
CA CYS A 111 2.43 -6.62 9.88
C CYS A 111 3.66 -5.71 9.92
N GLY A 112 3.84 -4.85 8.93
CA GLY A 112 4.97 -3.94 8.83
C GLY A 112 5.06 -2.94 9.98
N MET A 113 3.93 -2.35 10.40
CA MET A 113 3.88 -1.48 11.56
C MET A 113 4.24 -2.21 12.85
N PHE A 114 3.71 -3.42 13.06
CA PHE A 114 4.04 -4.23 14.23
C PHE A 114 5.52 -4.60 14.29
N LEU A 115 6.13 -4.98 13.17
CA LEU A 115 7.56 -5.26 13.13
C LEU A 115 8.40 -4.00 13.34
N LEU A 116 7.94 -2.84 12.87
CA LEU A 116 8.68 -1.58 12.95
C LEU A 116 8.77 -1.10 14.39
N ASP A 117 7.64 -1.15 15.11
CA ASP A 117 7.54 -0.83 16.53
C ASP A 117 8.56 -1.64 17.36
N ARG A 118 8.57 -2.97 17.20
CA ARG A 118 9.53 -3.85 17.87
C ARG A 118 10.98 -3.60 17.49
N ASP A 119 11.23 -3.25 16.22
CA ASP A 119 12.58 -2.99 15.74
C ASP A 119 13.11 -1.65 16.29
N LEU A 120 12.25 -0.64 16.47
CA LEU A 120 12.57 0.66 17.06
C LEU A 120 12.83 0.56 18.58
N GLU A 121 11.98 -0.14 19.33
CA GLU A 121 12.20 -0.37 20.78
C GLU A 121 13.57 -1.02 21.05
N ARG A 122 13.97 -1.98 20.20
CA ARG A 122 15.28 -2.64 20.32
C ARG A 122 16.45 -1.70 20.02
N LEU A 123 16.26 -0.71 19.14
CA LEU A 123 17.26 0.32 18.86
C LEU A 123 17.45 1.26 20.05
N GLU A 124 16.36 1.71 20.67
CA GLU A 124 16.40 2.56 21.86
C GLU A 124 17.12 1.84 23.02
N TYR A 125 16.78 0.57 23.26
CA TYR A 125 17.41 -0.23 24.30
C TYR A 125 18.93 -0.34 24.12
N LYS A 126 19.40 -0.60 22.90
CA LYS A 126 20.84 -0.70 22.61
C LYS A 126 21.58 0.62 22.74
N THR A 127 20.91 1.74 22.54
CA THR A 127 21.54 3.07 22.55
C THR A 127 21.59 3.65 23.96
N PHE A 128 20.59 3.40 24.80
CA PHE A 128 20.47 4.02 26.12
C PHE A 128 20.82 3.12 27.31
N MET A 129 20.82 1.79 27.17
CA MET A 129 21.12 0.89 28.31
C MET A 129 22.50 0.23 28.27
N LEU A 130 23.26 0.40 27.19
CA LEU A 130 24.63 -0.10 27.05
C LEU A 130 25.71 0.99 27.18
N GLN A 131 25.31 2.20 27.61
CA GLN A 131 26.21 3.32 27.87
C GLN A 131 26.18 3.72 29.34
#